data_AF-A0A6D1AC38-F1
#
_entry.id   AF-A0A6D1AC38-F1
#
_cell.length_a   1.000
_cell.length_b   1.000
_cell.length_c   1.000
_cell.angle_alpha   90.00
_cell.angle_beta   90.00
_cell.angle_gamma   90.00
#
_symmetry.space_group_name_H-M   'P 1'
#
loop_
_entity.id
_entity.type
_entity.pdbx_description
1 polymer ?
#
loop_
_entity_poly.entity_id
_entity_poly.type
_entity_poly.pdbx_seq_one_letter_code
_entity_poly.pdbx_strand_id
1 'polypeptide(L)'
;AALNFSDKITEKPCFIASDDKQYNLIVSVNDNSSNTEIFNKLYPKLSFGGLLMVIQNPNIKSDLKDLKRDLKIRNIRFEASKNKALFLYVVKSETEA
;
A
#
# COMPACT_ATOMS: atom_id res chain seq x y z
N ALA A 1 -8.42 -19.70 1.63
CA ALA A 1 -8.80 -19.98 3.03
C ALA A 1 -10.14 -19.30 3.29
N ALA A 2 -11.14 -20.03 3.77
CA ALA A 2 -12.43 -19.47 4.14
C ALA A 2 -12.28 -18.72 5.47
N LEU A 3 -12.77 -17.49 5.54
CA LEU A 3 -12.73 -16.66 6.75
C LEU A 3 -13.81 -17.17 7.73
N ASN A 4 -13.39 -17.59 8.92
CA ASN A 4 -14.24 -18.04 10.03
C ASN A 4 -15.02 -16.88 10.70
N PHE A 5 -15.65 -16.01 9.91
CA PHE A 5 -16.41 -14.84 10.37
C PHE A 5 -17.67 -14.61 9.54
N SER A 6 -18.33 -15.69 9.10
CA SER A 6 -19.60 -15.65 8.36
C SER A 6 -20.64 -14.75 9.02
N ASP A 7 -20.65 -14.72 10.35
CA ASP A 7 -21.69 -14.10 11.15
C ASP A 7 -21.49 -12.58 11.31
N LYS A 8 -20.29 -12.08 10.93
CA LYS A 8 -19.91 -10.67 11.04
C LYS A 8 -19.89 -9.95 9.69
N ILE A 9 -19.95 -10.68 8.59
CA ILE A 9 -19.94 -10.15 7.24
C ILE A 9 -21.34 -10.37 6.66
N THR A 10 -22.28 -9.49 7.01
CA THR A 10 -23.67 -9.55 6.53
C THR A 10 -23.78 -9.18 5.05
N GLU A 11 -22.85 -8.41 4.53
CA GLU A 11 -22.81 -8.01 3.12
C GLU A 11 -21.82 -8.89 2.35
N LYS A 12 -22.28 -9.43 1.20
CA LYS A 12 -21.38 -10.17 0.31
C LYS A 12 -20.19 -9.28 -0.07
N PRO A 13 -18.94 -9.79 0.01
CA PRO A 13 -17.79 -9.02 -0.43
C PRO A 13 -18.01 -8.56 -1.88
N CYS A 14 -18.03 -7.24 -2.07
CA CYS A 14 -18.12 -6.65 -3.40
C CYS A 14 -16.76 -6.81 -4.08
N PHE A 15 -16.62 -7.84 -4.89
CA PHE A 15 -15.45 -8.00 -5.76
C PHE A 15 -15.56 -6.96 -6.88
N ILE A 16 -14.75 -5.90 -6.78
CA ILE A 16 -14.78 -4.77 -7.72
C ILE A 16 -14.20 -5.23 -9.06
N ALA A 17 -14.99 -5.08 -10.14
CA ALA A 17 -14.64 -5.48 -11.50
C ALA A 17 -13.95 -4.37 -12.34
N SER A 18 -13.87 -3.13 -11.85
CA SER A 18 -13.34 -1.98 -12.60
C SER A 18 -12.03 -1.45 -12.02
N ASP A 19 -11.02 -1.27 -12.88
CA ASP A 19 -9.69 -0.77 -12.53
C ASP A 19 -9.60 0.75 -12.28
N ASP A 20 -10.67 1.51 -12.56
CA ASP A 20 -10.68 3.00 -12.51
C ASP A 20 -11.15 3.60 -11.18
N LYS A 21 -11.34 2.79 -10.14
CA LYS A 21 -11.72 3.31 -8.82
C LYS A 21 -10.49 3.79 -8.05
N GLN A 22 -10.64 4.95 -7.40
CA GLN A 22 -9.71 5.41 -6.38
C GLN A 22 -10.06 4.81 -5.02
N TYR A 23 -9.04 4.52 -4.20
CA TYR A 23 -9.18 3.85 -2.92
C TYR A 23 -8.64 4.69 -1.78
N ASN A 24 -9.35 4.70 -0.65
CA ASN A 24 -8.87 5.37 0.58
C ASN A 24 -7.83 4.51 1.33
N LEU A 25 -7.85 3.20 1.12
CA LEU A 25 -6.90 2.26 1.72
C LEU A 25 -6.56 1.16 0.71
N ILE A 26 -5.27 0.94 0.50
CA ILE A 26 -4.74 -0.20 -0.25
C ILE A 26 -3.73 -0.91 0.65
N VAL A 27 -3.89 -2.23 0.80
CA VAL A 27 -2.94 -3.08 1.53
C VAL A 27 -2.30 -4.05 0.55
N SER A 28 -0.97 -4.11 0.53
CA SER A 28 -0.19 -4.98 -0.34
C SER A 28 0.95 -5.66 0.41
N VAL A 29 1.46 -6.76 -0.14
CA VAL A 29 2.63 -7.47 0.36
C VAL A 29 3.67 -7.49 -0.76
N ASN A 30 4.91 -7.15 -0.46
CA ASN A 30 6.02 -7.18 -1.43
C ASN A 30 6.61 -8.61 -1.57
N ASP A 31 5.76 -9.57 -1.90
CA ASP A 31 6.13 -11.00 -1.95
C ASP A 31 6.83 -11.39 -3.26
N ASN A 32 6.38 -10.84 -4.39
CA ASN A 32 6.95 -11.07 -5.72
C ASN A 32 7.25 -9.77 -6.47
N SER A 33 7.04 -8.62 -5.83
CA SER A 33 7.22 -7.29 -6.43
C SER A 33 8.04 -6.42 -5.50
N SER A 34 8.85 -5.55 -6.08
CA SER A 34 9.61 -4.57 -5.31
C SER A 34 8.70 -3.51 -4.68
N ASN A 35 9.19 -2.78 -3.67
CA ASN A 35 8.41 -1.69 -3.09
C ASN A 35 8.11 -0.59 -4.11
N THR A 36 9.06 -0.35 -5.01
CA THR A 36 8.98 0.62 -6.10
C THR A 36 7.90 0.23 -7.11
N GLU A 37 7.85 -1.05 -7.51
CA GLU A 37 6.79 -1.56 -8.38
C GLU A 37 5.40 -1.41 -7.75
N ILE A 38 5.29 -1.79 -6.47
CA ILE A 38 4.03 -1.65 -5.72
C ILE A 38 3.60 -0.19 -5.64
N PHE A 39 4.54 0.71 -5.32
CA PHE A 39 4.28 2.13 -5.27
C PHE A 39 3.80 2.66 -6.63
N ASN A 40 4.54 2.42 -7.71
CA ASN A 40 4.20 2.90 -9.04
C ASN A 40 2.83 2.38 -9.53
N LYS A 41 2.49 1.13 -9.18
CA LYS A 41 1.23 0.50 -9.59
C LYS A 41 0.03 0.98 -8.77
N LEU A 42 0.20 1.15 -7.45
CA LEU A 42 -0.93 1.32 -6.52
C LEU A 42 -1.11 2.75 -6.01
N TYR A 43 -0.04 3.54 -5.90
CA TYR A 43 -0.13 4.92 -5.44
C TYR A 43 -1.03 5.80 -6.33
N PRO A 44 -1.01 5.68 -7.68
CA PRO A 44 -1.94 6.42 -8.53
C PRO A 44 -3.41 6.10 -8.25
N LYS A 45 -3.70 4.86 -7.83
CA LYS A 45 -5.04 4.38 -7.49
C LYS A 45 -5.54 4.83 -6.11
N LEU A 46 -4.75 5.56 -5.33
CA LEU A 46 -5.23 6.14 -4.08
C LEU A 46 -6.06 7.41 -4.34
N SER A 47 -7.09 7.57 -3.51
CA SER A 47 -7.75 8.87 -3.30
C SER A 47 -6.79 9.83 -2.57
N PHE A 48 -7.02 11.13 -2.68
CA PHE A 48 -6.33 12.10 -1.84
C PHE A 48 -6.54 11.81 -0.35
N GLY A 49 -5.48 11.88 0.44
CA GLY A 49 -5.48 11.45 1.85
C GLY A 49 -5.50 9.94 2.06
N GLY A 50 -5.61 9.14 0.99
CA GLY A 50 -5.59 7.69 1.06
C GLY A 50 -4.24 7.11 1.47
N LEU A 51 -4.27 5.90 2.03
CA LEU A 51 -3.12 5.19 2.56
C LEU A 51 -2.79 3.93 1.74
N LEU A 52 -1.55 3.83 1.28
CA LEU A 52 -0.95 2.59 0.81
C LEU A 52 -0.11 2.00 1.95
N MET A 53 -0.48 0.81 2.39
CA MET A 53 0.26 0.02 3.37
C MET A 53 0.92 -1.17 2.66
N VAL A 54 2.25 -1.24 2.72
CA VAL A 54 3.03 -2.35 2.17
C VAL A 54 3.67 -3.14 3.30
N ILE A 55 3.21 -4.38 3.46
CA ILE A 55 3.80 -5.37 4.36
C ILE A 55 5.10 -5.87 3.72
N GLN A 56 6.20 -5.69 4.43
CA GLN A 56 7.53 -6.06 3.94
C GLN A 56 7.84 -7.53 4.26
N ASN A 57 7.93 -8.35 3.22
CA ASN A 57 8.59 -9.64 3.21
C ASN A 57 10.08 -9.43 3.50
N PRO A 58 10.64 -10.12 4.51
CA PRO A 58 12.02 -9.92 4.90
C PRO A 58 13.05 -10.33 3.84
N ASN A 59 12.67 -11.14 2.87
CA ASN A 59 13.52 -11.61 1.79
C ASN A 59 13.64 -10.59 0.64
N ILE A 60 12.72 -9.62 0.57
CA ILE A 60 12.64 -8.61 -0.49
C ILE A 60 12.68 -7.22 0.18
N LYS A 61 13.87 -6.83 0.68
CA LYS A 61 14.09 -5.51 1.33
C LYS A 61 14.97 -4.56 0.53
N SER A 62 15.49 -5.00 -0.62
CA SER A 62 16.63 -4.37 -1.29
C SER A 62 16.36 -2.94 -1.72
N ASP A 63 15.14 -2.60 -2.12
CA ASP A 63 14.80 -1.28 -2.69
C ASP A 63 14.14 -0.31 -1.71
N LEU A 64 13.87 -0.72 -0.45
CA LEU A 64 13.19 0.13 0.53
C LEU A 64 13.96 1.43 0.80
N LYS A 65 15.29 1.37 0.79
CA LYS A 65 16.15 2.55 1.02
C LYS A 65 16.00 3.56 -0.11
N ASP A 66 15.99 3.07 -1.35
CA ASP A 66 15.92 3.91 -2.55
C ASP A 66 14.52 4.51 -2.69
N LEU A 67 13.47 3.71 -2.49
CA LEU A 67 12.10 4.23 -2.47
C LEU A 67 11.92 5.34 -1.42
N LYS A 68 12.45 5.16 -0.20
CA LYS A 68 12.39 6.21 0.83
C LYS A 68 13.08 7.51 0.39
N ARG A 69 14.17 7.42 -0.37
CA ARG A 69 14.85 8.60 -0.91
C ARG A 69 13.97 9.29 -1.94
N ASP A 70 13.38 8.52 -2.84
CA ASP A 70 12.50 9.06 -3.89
C ASP A 70 11.25 9.72 -3.31
N LEU A 71 10.61 9.09 -2.32
CA LEU A 71 9.45 9.65 -1.64
C LEU A 71 9.79 10.98 -0.95
N LYS A 72 10.98 11.11 -0.36
CA LYS A 72 11.45 12.40 0.21
C LYS A 72 11.63 13.47 -0.86
N ILE A 73 12.26 13.12 -1.99
CA ILE A 73 12.48 14.07 -3.11
C ILE A 73 11.15 14.56 -3.66
N ARG A 74 10.16 13.66 -3.77
CA ARG A 74 8.80 13.96 -4.25
C ARG A 74 7.90 14.59 -3.17
N ASN A 75 8.41 14.84 -1.97
CA ASN A 75 7.66 15.37 -0.84
C ASN A 75 6.40 14.53 -0.48
N ILE A 76 6.47 13.22 -0.66
CA ILE A 76 5.39 12.29 -0.34
C ILE A 76 5.52 11.88 1.13
N ARG A 77 4.40 11.90 1.86
CA ARG A 77 4.37 11.50 3.27
C ARG A 77 4.47 9.98 3.39
N PHE A 78 5.42 9.50 4.17
CA PHE A 78 5.58 8.07 4.44
C PHE A 78 6.16 7.79 5.82
N GLU A 79 5.90 6.59 6.32
CA GLU A 79 6.49 6.06 7.55
C GLU A 79 6.90 4.60 7.34
N ALA A 80 7.99 4.16 7.95
CA ALA A 80 8.37 2.76 7.96
C ALA A 80 8.52 2.25 9.39
N SER A 81 7.63 1.35 9.81
CA SER A 81 7.66 0.74 11.13
C SER A 81 8.53 -0.53 11.13
N LYS A 82 9.24 -0.74 12.24
CA LYS A 82 10.08 -1.92 12.49
C LYS A 82 9.49 -2.88 13.52
N ASN A 83 8.25 -2.68 13.97
CA ASN A 83 7.71 -3.43 15.10
C ASN A 83 7.10 -4.77 14.64
N LYS A 84 7.86 -5.87 14.82
CA LYS A 84 7.54 -7.29 14.54
C LYS A 84 7.30 -7.68 13.07
N ALA A 85 6.59 -6.87 12.29
CA ALA A 85 6.59 -6.92 10.83
C ALA A 85 7.04 -5.55 10.31
N LEU A 86 7.88 -5.56 9.28
CA LEU A 86 8.33 -4.33 8.65
C LEU A 86 7.16 -3.83 7.79
N PHE A 87 6.66 -2.64 8.08
CA PHE A 87 5.58 -2.01 7.29
C PHE A 87 6.10 -0.73 6.68
N LEU A 88 5.66 -0.44 5.46
CA LEU A 88 5.81 0.86 4.81
C LEU A 88 4.42 1.45 4.63
N TYR A 89 4.21 2.64 5.15
CA TYR A 89 2.99 3.44 5.02
C TYR A 89 3.29 4.62 4.10
N VAL A 90 2.48 4.83 3.07
CA VAL A 90 2.62 5.94 2.11
C VAL A 90 1.26 6.62 1.96
N VAL A 91 1.20 7.92 2.19
CA VAL A 91 -0.05 8.70 2.15
C VAL A 91 -0.04 9.59 0.91
N LYS A 92 -1.14 9.57 0.15
CA LYS A 92 -1.29 10.44 -1.02
C LYS A 92 -1.58 11.88 -0.59
N SER A 93 -0.69 12.78 -0.94
CA SER A 93 -0.85 14.23 -0.70
C SER A 93 -1.74 14.87 -1.77
N GLU A 94 -2.43 15.96 -1.41
CA GLU A 94 -3.30 16.73 -2.32
C GLU A 94 -2.55 17.48 -3.41
N THR A 95 -1.26 17.72 -3.21
CA THR A 95 -0.38 18.41 -4.16
C THR A 95 0.46 17.38 -4.91
N GLU A 96 0.12 17.13 -6.17
CA GLU A 96 1.09 16.66 -7.16
C GLU A 96 1.96 17.87 -7.51
N ALA A 97 3.19 17.90 -7.00
CA ALA A 97 4.17 18.93 -7.34
C ALA A 97 4.79 18.65 -8.71
#